data_AF-A0A9W6NHC6-F1
#
_entry.id   AF-A0A9W6NHC6-F1
#
_cell.length_a   1.000
_cell.length_b   1.000
_cell.length_c   1.000
_cell.angle_alpha   90.00
_cell.angle_beta   90.00
_cell.angle_gamma   90.00
#
_symmetry.space_group_name_H-M   'P 1'
#
loop_
_entity.id
_entity.type
_entity.pdbx_description
1 polymer ?
#
loop_
_entity_poly.entity_id
_entity_poly.type
_entity_poly.pdbx_seq_one_letter_code
_entity_poly.pdbx_strand_id
1 'polypeptide(L)' 'MSLHTQHTAERRIAPLPPQHPVGGALIDAQGREIPITEGMVQQACEKMEEAALGEPEQD' A
#
# COMPACT_ATOMS: atom_id res chain seq x y z
N MET A 1 -39.70 -6.25 -7.43
CA MET A 1 -38.47 -5.44 -7.54
C MET A 1 -37.87 -5.32 -6.14
N SER A 2 -37.14 -6.35 -5.67
CA SER A 2 -36.49 -6.29 -4.35
C SER A 2 -35.11 -5.66 -4.51
N LEU A 3 -34.89 -4.55 -3.80
CA LEU A 3 -33.60 -3.87 -3.71
C LEU A 3 -32.68 -4.71 -2.82
N HIS A 4 -31.63 -5.30 -3.39
CA HIS A 4 -30.50 -5.79 -2.61
C HIS A 4 -29.71 -4.58 -2.11
N THR A 5 -30.01 -4.13 -0.89
CA THR A 5 -29.15 -3.18 -0.18
C THR A 5 -27.84 -3.90 0.12
N GLN A 6 -26.85 -3.69 -0.74
CA GLN A 6 -25.49 -4.16 -0.53
C GLN A 6 -24.95 -3.44 0.71
N HIS A 7 -24.95 -4.17 1.82
CA HIS A 7 -24.38 -3.74 3.08
C HIS A 7 -22.86 -3.75 2.92
N THR A 8 -22.29 -2.67 2.38
CA THR A 8 -20.86 -2.40 2.52
C THR A 8 -20.60 -2.25 4.00
N ALA A 9 -20.26 -3.34 4.68
CA ALA A 9 -19.72 -3.27 6.02
C ALA A 9 -18.52 -2.32 5.94
N GLU A 10 -18.63 -1.17 6.62
CA GLU A 10 -17.56 -0.19 6.72
C GLU A 10 -16.34 -0.90 7.31
N ARG A 11 -15.44 -1.33 6.43
CA ARG A 11 -14.24 -2.05 6.81
C ARG A 11 -13.36 -1.01 7.48
N ARG A 12 -13.41 -0.95 8.80
CA ARG A 12 -12.53 -0.08 9.59
C ARG A 12 -11.10 -0.58 9.38
N ILE A 13 -10.36 0.13 8.53
CA ILE A 13 -8.93 -0.09 8.37
C ILE A 13 -8.27 0.57 9.57
N ALA A 14 -7.89 -0.24 10.56
CA ALA A 14 -7.02 0.24 11.63
C ALA A 14 -5.60 0.39 11.06
N PRO A 15 -4.92 1.54 11.28
CA PRO A 15 -3.54 1.71 10.84
C PRO A 15 -2.65 0.67 11.52
N LEU A 16 -1.86 -0.06 10.72
CA LEU A 16 -0.79 -0.90 11.21
C LEU A 16 0.45 -0.04 11.50
N PRO A 17 1.30 -0.40 12.48
CA PRO A 17 2.58 0.27 12.66
C PRO A 17 3.45 0.16 11.39
N PRO A 18 4.23 1.19 11.03
CA PRO A 18 5.04 1.19 9.79
C PRO A 18 6.02 0.02 9.64
N GLN A 19 6.52 -0.50 10.75
CA GLN A 19 7.43 -1.64 10.81
C GLN A 19 6.72 -3.01 10.86
N HIS A 20 5.39 -3.04 10.81
CA HIS A 20 4.62 -4.28 10.84
C HIS A 20 4.80 -5.07 9.53
N PRO A 21 5.20 -6.35 9.57
CA PRO A 21 5.35 -7.16 8.37
C PRO A 21 3.98 -7.54 7.78
N VAL A 22 3.83 -7.47 6.47
CA VAL A 22 2.54 -7.68 5.77
C VAL A 22 2.45 -9.01 5.01
N GLY A 23 3.33 -9.96 5.31
CA GLY A 23 3.23 -11.35 4.82
C GLY A 23 4.07 -11.70 3.58
N GLY A 24 5.00 -10.84 3.18
CA GLY A 24 5.98 -11.11 2.11
C GLY A 24 7.37 -10.57 2.45
N ALA A 25 8.36 -10.86 1.60
CA ALA A 25 9.73 -10.39 1.74
C ALA A 25 10.36 -10.03 0.38
N LEU A 26 11.26 -9.05 0.39
CA LEU A 26 12.18 -8.76 -0.71
C LEU A 26 13.44 -9.60 -0.53
N ILE A 27 13.95 -10.20 -1.61
CA ILE A 27 15.26 -10.85 -1.59
C ILE A 27 16.29 -9.80 -1.99
N ASP A 28 17.21 -9.48 -1.08
CA ASP A 28 18.29 -8.54 -1.38
C ASP A 28 19.40 -9.19 -2.24
N ALA A 29 20.36 -8.38 -2.70
CA ALA A 29 21.45 -8.87 -3.55
C ALA A 29 22.39 -9.87 -2.85
N GLN A 30 22.30 -10.02 -1.52
CA GLN A 30 23.05 -11.01 -0.75
C GLN A 30 22.23 -12.31 -0.55
N GLY A 31 21.01 -12.36 -1.08
CA GLY A 31 20.10 -13.50 -0.93
C GLY A 31 19.36 -13.52 0.41
N ARG A 32 19.34 -12.42 1.17
CA ARG A 32 18.61 -12.34 2.44
C ARG A 32 17.17 -11.92 2.20
N GLU A 33 16.26 -12.51 2.96
CA GLU A 33 14.85 -12.11 2.98
C GLU A 33 14.66 -10.91 3.90
N ILE A 34 14.22 -9.79 3.31
CA ILE A 34 13.86 -8.55 4.01
C ILE A 34 12.34 -8.47 4.07
N PRO A 35 11.71 -8.60 5.25
CA PRO A 35 10.26 -8.51 5.37
C PRO A 35 9.70 -7.21 4.79
N ILE A 36 8.65 -7.31 3.97
CA ILE A 36 7.91 -6.14 3.49
C ILE A 36 7.08 -5.62 4.66
N THR A 37 7.24 -4.34 4.98
CA THR A 37 6.50 -3.70 6.06
C THR A 37 5.39 -2.79 5.54
N GLU A 38 4.43 -2.44 6.39
CA GLU A 38 3.36 -1.49 6.05
C GLU A 38 3.93 -0.15 5.53
N GLY A 39 4.98 0.36 6.17
CA GLY A 39 5.64 1.58 5.75
C GLY A 39 6.24 1.50 4.34
N MET A 40 6.71 0.32 3.91
CA MET A 40 7.18 0.13 2.54
C MET A 40 6.03 0.14 1.54
N VAL A 41 4.89 -0.44 1.90
CA VAL A 41 3.67 -0.43 1.07
C VAL A 41 3.14 1.00 0.92
N GLN A 42 3.04 1.73 2.03
CA GLN A 42 2.57 3.11 2.03
C GLN A 42 3.46 4.02 1.16
N GLN A 43 4.79 3.92 1.30
CA GLN A 43 5.72 4.67 0.45
C GLN A 43 5.59 4.33 -1.04
N ALA A 44 5.27 3.07 -1.38
CA ALA A 44 5.05 2.68 -2.77
C ALA A 44 3.76 3.30 -3.33
N CYS A 45 2.70 3.35 -2.53
CA CYS A 45 1.45 4.03 -2.90
C CYS A 45 1.66 5.54 -3.12
N GLU A 46 2.37 6.21 -2.20
CA GLU A 46 2.69 7.65 -2.31
C GLU A 46 3.45 7.96 -3.60
N LYS A 47 4.53 7.22 -3.89
CA LYS A 47 5.31 7.39 -5.13
C LYS A 47 4.49 7.13 -6.39
N MET A 48 3.55 6.19 -6.34
CA MET A 48 2.66 5.89 -7.47
C MET A 48 1.67 7.02 -7.70
N GLU A 49 1.16 7.63 -6.64
CA GLU A 49 0.30 8.81 -6.72
C GLU A 49 1.06 10.02 -7.27
N GLU A 50 2.27 10.28 -6.77
CA GLU A 50 3.17 11.33 -7.30
C GLU A 50 3.42 11.14 -8.81
N ALA A 51 3.78 9.92 -9.22
CA ALA A 51 4.01 9.61 -10.64
C ALA A 51 2.75 9.75 -11.50
N ALA A 52 1.57 9.47 -10.95
CA ALA A 52 0.29 9.57 -11.65
C ALA A 52 -0.21 11.02 -11.78
N LEU A 53 0.15 11.89 -10.85
CA LEU A 53 -0.22 13.32 -10.87
C LEU A 53 0.63 14.16 -11.82
N GLY A 54 1.68 13.57 -12.40
CA GLY A 54 2.56 14.20 -13.38
C GLY A 54 3.57 15.12 -12.70
N GLU A 55 4.85 14.96 -13.06
CA GLU A 55 5.86 15.99 -12.81
C GLU A 55 5.34 17.32 -13.39
N PRO A 56 5.36 18.45 -12.66
CA PRO A 56 5.22 19.74 -13.33
C PRO A 56 6.36 19.83 -14.35
N GLU A 57 6.00 20.01 -15.62
CA GLU A 57 6.91 20.30 -16.73
C GLU A 57 7.96 21.33 -16.27
N GLN A 58 9.21 20.88 -16.11
CA GLN A 58 10.33 21.77 -15.83
C GLN A 58 10.69 22.49 -17.15
N ASP A 59 10.22 23.73 -17.31
CA ASP A 59 10.72 24.73 -18.26
C ASP A 59 11.75 25.64 -17.58
#